data_AF-A0A0S9Q8Z4-F1
#
_entry.id   AF-A0A0S9Q8Z4-F1
#
_cell.length_a   1.000
_cell.length_b   1.000
_cell.length_c   1.000
_cell.angle_alpha   90.00
_cell.angle_beta   90.00
_cell.angle_gamma   90.00
#
_symmetry.space_group_name_H-M   'P 1'
#
loop_
_entity.id
_entity.type
_entity.pdbx_description
1 polymer ?
#
loop_
_entity_poly.entity_id
_entity_poly.type
_entity_poly.pdbx_seq_one_letter_code
_entity_poly.pdbx_strand_id
1 'polypeptide(L)'
;MKIVRPAAGLAAVVLLGSGLAGCGVADTSIRPGVAATVGDEDITLSEVDTFAADTCELLESNEGQAPIAGAAFRDQVLYSLVLGSMAEQIGADYDVDVAAARRQVEQTTREGLTGADPDLVDDVLPVFAGPDLFTAVLNSAVTSQVEEGTSGEEAQAAATGLVQQWQDENGVETNPRFASIDVASQEAGTVPELSVAVGEAATALDGELTPEQVAALPASQRCG
;
A
#
# COMPACT_ATOMS: atom_id res chain seq x y z
N MET A 1 18.15 -62.26 36.19
CA MET A 1 19.36 -62.62 35.41
C MET A 1 19.79 -61.40 34.62
N LYS A 2 21.03 -60.94 34.85
CA LYS A 2 21.69 -59.86 34.11
C LYS A 2 22.21 -60.44 32.79
N ILE A 3 21.95 -59.78 31.67
CA ILE A 3 22.72 -59.97 30.43
C ILE A 3 23.15 -58.59 29.93
N VAL A 4 24.43 -58.52 29.61
CA VAL A 4 25.29 -57.36 29.40
C VAL A 4 25.72 -57.35 27.93
N ARG A 5 25.59 -56.18 27.25
CA ARG A 5 26.36 -55.54 26.14
C ARG A 5 26.91 -56.41 24.96
N PRO A 6 27.01 -55.91 23.69
CA PRO A 6 27.70 -54.66 23.26
C PRO A 6 26.95 -53.85 22.15
N ALA A 7 27.08 -52.53 21.97
CA ALA A 7 28.20 -51.66 21.59
C ALA A 7 28.81 -51.92 20.18
N ALA A 8 28.22 -51.29 19.16
CA ALA A 8 28.80 -50.89 17.87
C ALA A 8 27.81 -49.84 17.29
N GLY A 9 28.14 -48.56 17.05
CA GLY A 9 29.29 -48.04 16.34
C GLY A 9 28.84 -47.72 14.91
N LEU A 10 28.26 -46.53 14.67
CA LEU A 10 27.92 -46.07 13.32
C LEU A 10 27.96 -44.53 13.22
N ALA A 11 29.06 -44.08 12.62
CA ALA A 11 29.24 -42.90 11.79
C ALA A 11 28.43 -41.63 12.12
N ALA A 12 29.12 -40.67 12.73
CA ALA A 12 28.77 -39.25 12.63
C ALA A 12 28.92 -38.81 11.16
N VAL A 13 27.80 -38.63 10.47
CA VAL A 13 27.76 -37.89 9.21
C VAL A 13 27.72 -36.41 9.59
N VAL A 14 28.90 -35.78 9.60
CA VAL A 14 29.03 -34.33 9.62
C VAL A 14 28.63 -33.85 8.22
N LEU A 15 27.33 -33.58 8.02
CA LEU A 15 26.87 -32.77 6.91
C LEU A 15 27.35 -31.34 7.16
N LEU A 16 28.50 -31.02 6.57
CA LEU A 16 28.90 -29.66 6.25
C LEU A 16 27.84 -29.10 5.28
N GLY A 17 26.74 -28.63 5.84
CA GLY A 17 25.77 -27.78 5.16
C GLY A 17 26.48 -26.47 4.86
N SER A 18 26.99 -26.39 3.63
CA SER A 18 27.55 -25.23 3.00
C SER A 18 26.73 -23.99 3.33
N GLY A 19 27.38 -22.99 3.92
CA GLY A 19 26.80 -21.67 4.07
C GLY A 19 26.37 -21.16 2.71
N LEU A 20 25.05 -21.12 2.51
CA LEU A 20 24.43 -20.13 1.64
C LEU A 20 24.65 -18.78 2.31
N ALA A 21 25.85 -18.24 2.20
CA ALA A 21 26.08 -16.81 2.27
C ALA A 21 25.48 -16.19 1.00
N GLY A 22 24.15 -16.31 0.86
CA GLY A 22 23.38 -15.40 0.04
C GLY A 22 23.55 -14.02 0.65
N CYS A 23 23.70 -13.00 -0.21
CA CYS A 23 23.92 -11.61 0.13
C CYS A 23 23.29 -11.24 1.49
N GLY A 24 24.15 -11.02 2.49
CA GLY A 24 23.74 -10.84 3.87
C GLY A 24 22.83 -9.63 4.03
N VAL A 25 21.57 -9.90 4.31
CA VAL A 25 20.62 -8.97 4.94
C VAL A 25 20.19 -9.58 6.26
N ALA A 26 21.12 -9.55 7.22
CA ALA A 26 20.87 -10.08 8.55
C ALA A 26 20.03 -9.13 9.43
N ASP A 27 19.83 -7.87 9.01
CA ASP A 27 19.19 -6.81 9.81
C ASP A 27 18.11 -6.02 9.07
N THR A 28 17.80 -6.35 7.80
CA THR A 28 16.64 -5.80 7.10
C THR A 28 15.70 -6.96 6.78
N SER A 29 14.48 -6.88 7.29
CA SER A 29 13.35 -7.75 6.94
C SER A 29 13.02 -7.58 5.46
N ILE A 30 13.87 -8.11 4.57
CA ILE A 30 13.55 -8.24 3.16
C ILE A 30 12.33 -9.16 3.10
N ARG A 31 11.18 -8.59 2.75
CA ARG A 31 9.93 -9.30 2.44
C ARG A 31 9.73 -9.25 0.91
N PRO A 32 10.31 -10.19 0.15
CA PRO A 32 10.12 -10.22 -1.29
C PRO A 32 8.63 -10.39 -1.59
N GLY A 33 8.09 -9.57 -2.49
CA GLY A 33 6.67 -9.68 -2.87
C GLY A 33 5.72 -8.83 -2.04
N VAL A 34 6.17 -8.16 -0.98
CA VAL A 34 5.36 -7.19 -0.22
C VAL A 34 5.58 -5.78 -0.78
N ALA A 35 4.50 -5.07 -1.04
CA ALA A 35 4.47 -3.67 -1.48
C ALA A 35 4.41 -2.71 -0.29
N ALA A 36 3.58 -3.00 0.72
CA ALA A 36 3.58 -2.32 2.00
C ALA A 36 3.14 -3.27 3.12
N THR A 37 3.59 -2.99 4.34
CA THR A 37 3.06 -3.57 5.58
C THR A 37 2.32 -2.45 6.32
N VAL A 38 1.08 -2.69 6.71
CA VAL A 38 0.24 -1.76 7.47
C VAL A 38 -0.17 -2.49 8.74
N GLY A 39 0.38 -2.11 9.89
CA GLY A 39 0.19 -2.89 11.12
C GLY A 39 0.57 -4.36 10.95
N ASP A 40 -0.42 -5.25 11.01
CA ASP A 40 -0.25 -6.70 10.82
C ASP A 40 -0.63 -7.22 9.42
N GLU A 41 -1.04 -6.35 8.50
CA GLU A 41 -1.44 -6.69 7.13
C GLU A 41 -0.34 -6.40 6.10
N ASP A 42 -0.07 -7.37 5.22
CA ASP A 42 0.84 -7.22 4.10
C ASP A 42 0.05 -7.00 2.80
N ILE A 43 0.24 -5.86 2.14
CA ILE A 43 -0.23 -5.60 0.77
C ILE A 43 0.83 -6.11 -0.19
N THR A 44 0.47 -7.01 -1.12
CA THR A 44 1.45 -7.66 -2.00
C THR A 44 1.74 -6.86 -3.28
N LEU A 45 2.93 -7.05 -3.86
CA LEU A 45 3.28 -6.48 -5.19
C LEU A 45 2.30 -6.94 -6.27
N SER A 46 1.89 -8.22 -6.24
CA SER A 46 0.93 -8.77 -7.19
C SER A 46 -0.46 -8.15 -7.07
N GLU A 47 -0.86 -7.80 -5.85
CA GLU A 47 -2.14 -7.15 -5.59
C GLU A 47 -2.13 -5.72 -6.16
N VAL A 48 -1.07 -4.95 -5.88
CA VAL A 48 -0.88 -3.63 -6.49
C VAL A 48 -0.85 -3.72 -8.02
N ASP A 49 -0.14 -4.70 -8.58
CA ASP A 49 -0.06 -4.90 -10.04
C ASP A 49 -1.43 -5.24 -10.65
N THR A 50 -2.23 -6.04 -9.96
CA THR A 50 -3.59 -6.44 -10.42
C THR A 50 -4.52 -5.24 -10.38
N PHE A 51 -4.64 -4.59 -9.22
CA PHE A 51 -5.48 -3.41 -9.07
C PHE A 51 -5.05 -2.26 -10.00
N ALA A 52 -3.74 -2.07 -10.25
CA ALA A 52 -3.27 -1.08 -11.21
C ALA A 52 -3.63 -1.45 -12.65
N ALA A 53 -3.62 -2.74 -13.03
CA ALA A 53 -4.08 -3.14 -14.36
C ALA A 53 -5.58 -2.88 -14.54
N ASP A 54 -6.39 -3.33 -13.59
CA ASP A 54 -7.86 -3.26 -13.66
C ASP A 54 -8.35 -1.80 -13.57
N THR A 55 -7.76 -1.00 -12.67
CA THR A 55 -8.07 0.43 -12.57
C THR A 55 -7.66 1.16 -13.84
N CYS A 56 -6.56 0.75 -14.47
CA CYS A 56 -6.14 1.36 -15.72
C CYS A 56 -7.10 1.03 -16.87
N GLU A 57 -7.51 -0.23 -17.00
CA GLU A 57 -8.52 -0.64 -17.98
C GLU A 57 -9.81 0.18 -17.83
N LEU A 58 -10.23 0.43 -16.59
CA LEU A 58 -11.39 1.27 -16.32
C LEU A 58 -11.17 2.71 -16.78
N LEU A 59 -10.01 3.31 -16.50
CA LEU A 59 -9.71 4.70 -16.89
C LEU A 59 -9.56 4.86 -18.40
N GLU A 60 -8.98 3.87 -19.10
CA GLU A 60 -8.84 3.87 -20.56
C GLU A 60 -10.20 3.83 -21.28
N SER A 61 -11.25 3.33 -20.62
CA SER A 61 -12.61 3.38 -21.14
C SER A 61 -13.19 4.81 -21.20
N ASN A 62 -12.56 5.77 -20.51
CA ASN A 62 -13.01 7.16 -20.42
C ASN A 62 -12.22 8.06 -21.40
N GLU A 63 -12.86 8.47 -22.50
CA GLU A 63 -12.22 9.29 -23.53
C GLU A 63 -11.82 10.68 -22.97
N GLY A 64 -10.53 11.01 -23.05
CA GLY A 64 -10.01 12.35 -22.72
C GLY A 64 -9.18 12.45 -21.44
N GLN A 65 -8.94 11.33 -20.76
CA GLN A 65 -7.98 11.28 -19.65
C GLN A 65 -6.55 11.45 -20.20
N ALA A 66 -5.73 12.31 -19.57
CA ALA A 66 -4.32 12.40 -19.91
C ALA A 66 -3.57 11.15 -19.41
N PRO A 67 -2.58 10.63 -20.15
CA PRO A 67 -1.83 9.46 -19.71
C PRO A 67 -1.08 9.74 -18.42
N ILE A 68 -1.01 8.73 -17.56
CA ILE A 68 -0.28 8.75 -16.29
C ILE A 68 0.91 7.79 -16.39
N ALA A 69 2.07 8.14 -15.86
CA ALA A 69 3.20 7.22 -15.80
C ALA A 69 2.83 5.99 -14.96
N GLY A 70 3.04 4.79 -15.48
CA GLY A 70 2.61 3.55 -14.82
C GLY A 70 3.23 3.35 -13.43
N ALA A 71 4.45 3.86 -13.20
CA ALA A 71 5.07 3.84 -11.87
C ALA A 71 4.30 4.72 -10.87
N ALA A 72 4.03 5.98 -11.22
CA ALA A 72 3.25 6.90 -10.39
C ALA A 72 1.82 6.38 -10.16
N PHE A 73 1.22 5.74 -11.17
CA PHE A 73 -0.09 5.14 -11.03
C PHE A 73 -0.10 3.98 -10.01
N ARG A 74 0.93 3.12 -10.04
CA ARG A 74 1.10 2.05 -9.03
C ARG A 74 1.32 2.60 -7.62
N ASP A 75 2.05 3.72 -7.47
CA ASP A 75 2.20 4.40 -6.18
C ASP A 75 0.83 4.87 -5.66
N GLN A 76 -0.01 5.44 -6.52
CA GLN A 76 -1.36 5.88 -6.15
C GLN A 76 -2.27 4.71 -5.75
N VAL A 77 -2.22 3.59 -6.49
CA VAL A 77 -2.95 2.37 -6.13
C VAL A 77 -2.51 1.86 -4.76
N LEU A 78 -1.20 1.75 -4.54
CA LEU A 78 -0.66 1.31 -3.24
C LEU A 78 -1.12 2.23 -2.11
N TYR A 79 -1.04 3.55 -2.29
CA TYR A 79 -1.48 4.52 -1.29
C TYR A 79 -2.96 4.32 -0.92
N SER A 80 -3.83 4.12 -1.91
CA SER A 80 -5.24 3.86 -1.68
C SER A 80 -5.49 2.57 -0.89
N LEU A 81 -4.79 1.47 -1.25
CA LEU A 81 -4.89 0.20 -0.53
C LEU A 81 -4.39 0.32 0.92
N VAL A 82 -3.32 1.09 1.16
CA VAL A 82 -2.82 1.39 2.50
C VAL A 82 -3.89 2.13 3.32
N LEU A 83 -4.54 3.15 2.77
CA LEU A 83 -5.63 3.85 3.46
C LEU A 83 -6.80 2.92 3.78
N GLY A 84 -7.16 2.04 2.84
CA GLY A 84 -8.19 1.02 3.07
C GLY A 84 -7.84 0.07 4.22
N SER A 85 -6.60 -0.40 4.28
CA SER A 85 -6.10 -1.28 5.36
C SER A 85 -6.06 -0.54 6.71
N MET A 86 -5.56 0.69 6.74
CA MET A 86 -5.58 1.54 7.94
C MET A 86 -7.00 1.76 8.45
N ALA A 87 -7.98 1.95 7.55
CA ALA A 87 -9.37 2.12 7.94
C ALA A 87 -9.94 0.88 8.65
N GLU A 88 -9.63 -0.32 8.16
CA GLU A 88 -10.06 -1.57 8.80
C GLU A 88 -9.47 -1.71 10.21
N GLN A 89 -8.17 -1.43 10.36
CA GLN A 89 -7.48 -1.59 11.63
C GLN A 89 -7.86 -0.50 12.65
N ILE A 90 -7.90 0.77 12.25
CA ILE A 90 -8.41 1.86 13.10
C ILE A 90 -9.86 1.56 13.52
N GLY A 91 -10.68 1.06 12.60
CA GLY A 91 -12.05 0.74 12.92
C GLY A 91 -12.18 -0.36 13.96
N ALA A 92 -11.31 -1.38 13.91
CA ALA A 92 -11.23 -2.42 14.93
C ALA A 92 -10.77 -1.86 16.30
N ASP A 93 -9.76 -0.98 16.32
CA ASP A 93 -9.20 -0.41 17.55
C ASP A 93 -10.17 0.54 18.26
N TYR A 94 -11.00 1.26 17.50
CA TYR A 94 -11.92 2.28 18.01
C TYR A 94 -13.41 1.89 17.97
N ASP A 95 -13.70 0.59 17.76
CA ASP A 95 -15.06 0.02 17.72
C ASP A 95 -16.01 0.74 16.73
N VAL A 96 -15.47 1.07 15.55
CA VAL A 96 -16.22 1.69 14.45
C VAL A 96 -16.76 0.59 13.52
N ASP A 97 -18.02 0.71 13.08
CA ASP A 97 -18.61 -0.20 12.10
C ASP A 97 -18.07 0.08 10.68
N VAL A 98 -16.88 -0.47 10.39
CA VAL A 98 -16.21 -0.33 9.08
C VAL A 98 -17.06 -0.92 7.96
N ALA A 99 -17.79 -2.01 8.22
CA ALA A 99 -18.63 -2.64 7.21
C ALA A 99 -19.78 -1.71 6.77
N ALA A 100 -20.38 -0.95 7.69
CA ALA A 100 -21.36 0.08 7.34
C ALA A 100 -20.74 1.24 6.55
N ALA A 101 -19.58 1.75 6.99
CA ALA A 101 -18.87 2.80 6.27
C ALA A 101 -18.50 2.37 4.84
N ARG A 102 -17.95 1.16 4.69
CA ARG A 102 -17.58 0.54 3.42
C ARG A 102 -18.74 0.45 2.46
N ARG A 103 -19.89 -0.08 2.91
CA ARG A 103 -21.10 -0.16 2.06
C ARG A 103 -21.54 1.22 1.55
N GLN A 104 -21.47 2.25 2.40
CA GLN A 104 -21.87 3.61 2.03
C GLN A 104 -20.91 4.22 1.01
N VAL A 105 -19.60 4.10 1.25
CA VAL A 105 -18.56 4.62 0.35
C VAL A 105 -18.62 3.89 -0.99
N GLU A 106 -18.61 2.56 -1.00
CA GLU A 106 -18.67 1.78 -2.23
C GLU A 106 -19.96 2.04 -3.04
N GLN A 107 -21.09 2.27 -2.37
CA GLN A 107 -22.31 2.70 -3.08
C GLN A 107 -22.09 4.03 -3.79
N THR A 108 -21.50 5.01 -3.09
CA THR A 108 -21.24 6.35 -3.63
C THR A 108 -20.25 6.29 -4.80
N THR A 109 -19.21 5.45 -4.67
CA THR A 109 -18.24 5.17 -5.74
C THR A 109 -18.91 4.58 -6.98
N ARG A 110 -19.78 3.57 -6.82
CA ARG A 110 -20.55 2.99 -7.94
C ARG A 110 -21.42 4.02 -8.63
N GLU A 111 -22.08 4.90 -7.88
CA GLU A 111 -22.90 5.99 -8.42
C GLU A 111 -22.06 6.99 -9.25
N GLY A 112 -20.81 7.26 -8.82
CA GLY A 112 -19.85 8.10 -9.56
C GLY A 112 -19.32 7.48 -10.84
N LEU A 113 -19.33 6.15 -10.96
CA LEU A 113 -18.86 5.38 -12.11
C LEU A 113 -20.01 4.89 -13.01
N THR A 114 -21.15 5.59 -12.99
CA THR A 114 -22.34 5.26 -13.77
C THR A 114 -22.07 5.35 -15.28
N GLY A 115 -21.80 4.22 -15.91
CA GLY A 115 -21.46 4.11 -17.34
C GLY A 115 -20.29 3.18 -17.63
N ALA A 116 -19.51 2.84 -16.60
CA ALA A 116 -18.50 1.80 -16.67
C ALA A 116 -19.10 0.39 -16.63
N ASP A 117 -18.29 -0.61 -16.99
CA ASP A 117 -18.63 -2.02 -16.80
C ASP A 117 -18.77 -2.32 -15.30
N PRO A 118 -19.93 -2.82 -14.83
CA PRO A 118 -20.17 -3.04 -13.40
C PRO A 118 -19.24 -4.09 -12.78
N ASP A 119 -18.82 -5.11 -13.54
CA ASP A 119 -17.92 -6.14 -13.03
C ASP A 119 -16.52 -5.52 -12.81
N LEU A 120 -16.06 -4.72 -13.77
CA LEU A 120 -14.80 -3.99 -13.64
C LEU A 120 -14.84 -2.95 -12.51
N VAL A 121 -15.98 -2.27 -12.33
CA VAL A 121 -16.16 -1.34 -11.20
C VAL A 121 -16.01 -2.07 -9.87
N ASP A 122 -16.68 -3.21 -9.70
CA ASP A 122 -16.61 -3.99 -8.47
C ASP A 122 -15.18 -4.47 -8.18
N ASP A 123 -14.41 -4.86 -9.21
CA ASP A 123 -13.02 -5.29 -9.07
C ASP A 123 -12.08 -4.15 -8.61
N VAL A 124 -12.36 -2.89 -8.96
CA VAL A 124 -11.50 -1.75 -8.60
C VAL A 124 -11.98 -0.95 -7.39
N LEU A 125 -13.11 -1.35 -6.78
CA LEU A 125 -13.67 -0.64 -5.62
C LEU A 125 -12.68 -0.42 -4.49
N PRO A 126 -11.82 -1.38 -4.10
CA PRO A 126 -10.84 -1.14 -3.05
C PRO A 126 -9.93 0.08 -3.32
N VAL A 127 -9.60 0.32 -4.59
CA VAL A 127 -8.76 1.46 -5.01
C VAL A 127 -9.53 2.78 -5.00
N PHE A 128 -10.79 2.79 -5.44
CA PHE A 128 -11.55 4.04 -5.46
C PHE A 128 -12.17 4.39 -4.11
N ALA A 129 -12.54 3.40 -3.31
CA ALA A 129 -13.22 3.57 -2.03
C ALA A 129 -12.25 3.72 -0.84
N GLY A 130 -11.01 3.23 -0.95
CA GLY A 130 -10.02 3.25 0.14
C GLY A 130 -9.88 4.61 0.85
N PRO A 131 -9.68 5.74 0.14
CA PRO A 131 -9.47 7.04 0.79
C PRO A 131 -10.70 7.58 1.51
N ASP A 132 -11.87 7.40 0.91
CA ASP A 132 -13.15 7.83 1.49
C ASP A 132 -13.54 6.93 2.67
N LEU A 133 -13.23 5.63 2.61
CA LEU A 133 -13.42 4.70 3.72
C LEU A 133 -12.54 5.11 4.91
N PHE A 134 -11.26 5.38 4.67
CA PHE A 134 -10.34 5.87 5.68
C PHE A 134 -10.86 7.15 6.34
N THR A 135 -11.29 8.12 5.53
CA THR A 135 -11.85 9.39 6.03
C THR A 135 -13.11 9.16 6.87
N ALA A 136 -14.02 8.29 6.42
CA ALA A 136 -15.24 7.97 7.15
C ALA A 136 -14.97 7.30 8.50
N VAL A 137 -14.08 6.31 8.54
CA VAL A 137 -13.71 5.60 9.77
C VAL A 137 -12.98 6.53 10.73
N LEU A 138 -12.00 7.30 10.25
CA LEU A 138 -11.23 8.24 11.07
C LEU A 138 -12.16 9.28 11.72
N ASN A 139 -13.09 9.85 10.96
CA ASN A 139 -14.04 10.81 11.50
C ASN A 139 -14.93 10.19 12.59
N SER A 140 -15.36 8.94 12.41
CA SER A 140 -16.13 8.21 13.42
C SER A 140 -15.30 7.94 14.68
N ALA A 141 -14.04 7.52 14.51
CA ALA A 141 -13.12 7.25 15.61
C ALA A 141 -12.74 8.51 16.40
N VAL A 142 -12.67 9.68 15.75
CA VAL A 142 -12.45 10.96 16.42
C VAL A 142 -13.71 11.42 17.16
N THR A 143 -14.88 11.28 16.53
CA THR A 143 -16.16 11.69 17.13
C THR A 143 -16.46 10.94 18.43
N SER A 144 -15.99 9.71 18.59
CA SER A 144 -16.14 8.96 19.85
C SER A 144 -15.22 9.46 20.97
N GLN A 145 -14.22 10.27 20.66
CA GLN A 145 -13.19 10.76 21.60
C GLN A 145 -13.32 12.25 21.95
N VAL A 146 -13.93 13.07 21.09
CA VAL A 146 -14.10 14.51 21.32
C VAL A 146 -15.44 14.83 21.97
N GLU A 147 -15.51 15.95 22.71
CA GLU A 147 -16.75 16.38 23.35
C GLU A 147 -17.78 16.91 22.31
N GLU A 148 -19.07 16.80 22.63
CA GLU A 148 -20.12 17.36 21.79
C GLU A 148 -19.99 18.89 21.74
N GLY A 149 -19.88 19.45 20.53
CA GLY A 149 -19.66 20.89 20.31
C GLY A 149 -18.21 21.30 20.14
N THR A 150 -17.27 20.35 20.09
CA THR A 150 -15.87 20.59 19.66
C THR A 150 -15.83 21.31 18.31
N SER A 151 -14.93 22.30 18.20
CA SER A 151 -14.76 23.07 16.96
C SER A 151 -14.19 22.23 15.83
N GLY A 152 -14.44 22.61 14.57
CA GLY A 152 -13.90 21.87 13.41
C GLY A 152 -12.37 21.83 13.37
N GLU A 153 -11.69 22.86 13.84
CA GLU A 153 -10.21 22.91 13.90
C GLU A 153 -9.66 21.93 14.94
N GLU A 154 -10.32 21.83 16.09
CA GLU A 154 -9.94 20.90 17.14
C GLU A 154 -10.23 19.44 16.77
N ALA A 155 -11.35 19.18 16.09
CA ALA A 155 -11.64 17.86 15.52
C ALA A 155 -10.59 17.45 14.48
N GLN A 156 -10.15 18.38 13.63
CA GLN A 156 -9.07 18.13 12.66
C GLN A 156 -7.73 17.83 13.35
N ALA A 157 -7.37 18.59 14.38
CA ALA A 157 -6.16 18.34 15.16
C ALA A 157 -6.21 16.97 15.87
N ALA A 158 -7.37 16.58 16.39
CA ALA A 158 -7.58 15.25 16.96
C ALA A 158 -7.45 14.14 15.92
N ALA A 159 -7.99 14.33 14.70
CA ALA A 159 -7.83 13.37 13.60
C ALA A 159 -6.37 13.17 13.22
N THR A 160 -5.61 14.25 13.02
CA THR A 160 -4.18 14.17 12.72
C THR A 160 -3.40 13.51 13.86
N GLY A 161 -3.72 13.84 15.11
CA GLY A 161 -3.10 13.23 16.29
C GLY A 161 -3.37 11.73 16.39
N LEU A 162 -4.59 11.29 16.08
CA LEU A 162 -4.98 9.88 16.05
C LEU A 162 -4.20 9.12 14.99
N VAL A 163 -4.14 9.62 13.76
CA VAL A 163 -3.41 8.96 12.66
C VAL A 163 -1.92 8.86 12.97
N GLN A 164 -1.31 9.93 13.48
CA GLN A 164 0.10 9.91 13.91
C GLN A 164 0.33 8.85 14.99
N GLN A 165 -0.48 8.87 16.05
CA GLN A 165 -0.35 7.91 17.14
C GLN A 165 -0.51 6.47 16.62
N TRP A 166 -1.53 6.23 15.80
CA TRP A 166 -1.80 4.91 15.27
C TRP A 166 -0.64 4.42 14.39
N GLN A 167 -0.07 5.28 13.54
CA GLN A 167 1.12 4.96 12.74
C GLN A 167 2.36 4.68 13.61
N ASP A 168 2.57 5.45 14.69
CA ASP A 168 3.70 5.25 15.59
C ASP A 168 3.60 3.91 16.34
N GLU A 169 2.38 3.47 16.66
CA GLU A 169 2.12 2.23 17.40
C GLU A 169 2.09 0.98 16.50
N ASN A 170 1.54 1.08 15.29
CA ASN A 170 1.31 -0.06 14.40
C ASN A 170 2.29 -0.14 13.23
N GLY A 171 2.79 1.01 12.77
CA GLY A 171 3.72 1.10 11.64
C GLY A 171 3.06 1.03 10.27
N VAL A 172 3.62 1.80 9.33
CA VAL A 172 3.38 1.68 7.89
C VAL A 172 4.75 1.60 7.22
N GLU A 173 5.10 0.41 6.73
CA GLU A 173 6.36 0.16 6.05
C GLU A 173 6.13 -0.02 4.56
N THR A 174 6.74 0.82 3.72
CA THR A 174 6.61 0.70 2.27
C THR A 174 7.85 0.06 1.65
N ASN A 175 7.64 -0.79 0.65
CA ASN A 175 8.73 -1.33 -0.16
C ASN A 175 9.49 -0.18 -0.85
N PRO A 176 10.84 -0.14 -0.79
CA PRO A 176 11.66 0.93 -1.39
C PRO A 176 11.46 1.17 -2.89
N ARG A 177 10.73 0.31 -3.59
CA ARG A 177 10.33 0.52 -5.00
C ARG A 177 9.22 1.56 -5.17
N PHE A 178 8.52 1.91 -4.10
CA PHE A 178 7.43 2.90 -4.09
C PHE A 178 7.83 4.11 -3.25
N ALA A 179 7.05 5.18 -3.37
CA ALA A 179 7.18 6.33 -2.48
C ALA A 179 6.86 5.94 -1.04
N SER A 180 7.62 6.45 -0.07
CA SER A 180 7.33 6.25 1.36
C SER A 180 5.95 6.78 1.72
N ILE A 181 5.12 6.01 2.43
CA ILE A 181 3.79 6.48 2.82
C ILE A 181 3.81 6.95 4.27
N ASP A 182 3.46 8.23 4.47
CA ASP A 182 3.19 8.82 5.78
C ASP A 182 1.86 9.57 5.71
N VAL A 183 0.80 8.96 6.24
CA VAL A 183 -0.57 9.50 6.14
C VAL A 183 -0.76 10.68 7.09
N ALA A 184 -0.06 10.70 8.22
CA ALA A 184 -0.15 11.74 9.24
C ALA A 184 0.44 13.08 8.76
N SER A 185 1.59 13.06 8.08
CA SER A 185 2.20 14.29 7.56
C SER A 185 1.46 14.85 6.34
N GLN A 186 0.69 14.02 5.63
CA GLN A 186 0.07 14.34 4.34
C GLN A 186 1.08 14.81 3.29
N GLU A 187 2.37 14.59 3.51
CA GLU A 187 3.43 14.94 2.57
C GLU A 187 3.56 13.83 1.54
N ALA A 188 3.80 14.23 0.28
CA ALA A 188 4.14 13.26 -0.76
C ALA A 188 5.47 12.59 -0.40
N GLY A 189 5.45 11.25 -0.31
CA GLY A 189 6.63 10.46 -0.07
C GLY A 189 7.69 10.61 -1.16
N THR A 190 8.92 10.27 -0.82
CA THR A 190 9.98 10.12 -1.82
C THR A 190 10.25 8.64 -2.05
N VAL A 191 10.49 8.26 -3.31
CA VAL A 191 11.06 6.95 -3.62
C VAL A 191 12.53 7.00 -3.23
N PRO A 192 13.02 6.09 -2.38
CA PRO A 192 14.46 6.02 -2.08
C PRO A 192 15.28 5.86 -3.37
N GLU A 193 16.39 6.60 -3.48
CA GLU A 193 17.32 6.47 -4.61
C GLU A 193 18.02 5.10 -4.57
N LEU A 194 17.42 4.09 -5.19
CA LEU A 194 18.00 2.75 -5.33
C LEU A 194 18.86 2.59 -6.59
N SER A 195 18.79 3.57 -7.49
CA SER A 195 19.52 3.60 -8.75
C SER A 195 19.88 5.03 -9.12
N VAL A 196 21.01 5.19 -9.83
CA VAL A 196 21.44 6.49 -10.35
C VAL A 196 21.20 6.56 -11.85
N ALA A 197 20.64 7.67 -12.31
CA ALA A 197 20.46 7.94 -13.73
C ALA A 197 21.83 8.04 -14.42
N VAL A 198 22.05 7.22 -15.45
CA VAL A 198 23.28 7.22 -16.26
C VAL A 198 22.96 7.56 -17.71
N GLY A 199 23.54 8.66 -18.19
CA GLY A 199 23.37 9.15 -19.56
C GLY A 199 22.39 10.32 -19.68
N GLU A 200 22.57 11.15 -20.71
CA GLU A 200 21.87 12.42 -20.87
C GLU A 200 20.34 12.27 -20.90
N ALA A 201 19.83 11.25 -21.57
CA ALA A 201 18.40 10.97 -21.64
C ALA A 201 17.81 10.55 -20.28
N ALA A 202 18.55 9.79 -19.46
CA ALA A 202 18.08 9.38 -18.14
C ALA A 202 18.13 10.54 -17.15
N THR A 203 19.20 11.35 -17.18
CA THR A 203 19.33 12.56 -16.34
C THR A 203 18.30 13.63 -16.70
N ALA A 204 17.85 13.70 -17.96
CA ALA A 204 16.78 14.60 -18.38
C ALA A 204 15.39 14.21 -17.86
N LEU A 205 15.24 13.01 -17.30
CA LEU A 205 14.01 12.49 -16.71
C LEU A 205 14.11 12.38 -15.17
N ASP A 206 15.11 13.04 -14.58
CA ASP A 206 15.30 13.06 -13.13
C ASP A 206 14.21 13.93 -12.47
N GLY A 207 13.45 13.36 -11.54
CA GLY A 207 12.30 13.99 -10.87
C GLY A 207 10.93 13.68 -11.49
N GLU A 208 9.95 14.53 -11.19
CA GLU A 208 8.57 14.37 -11.68
C GLU A 208 8.47 14.61 -13.19
N LEU A 209 7.84 13.67 -13.91
CA LEU A 209 7.70 13.72 -15.36
C LEU A 209 6.64 14.75 -15.79
N THR A 210 6.95 15.56 -16.81
CA THR A 210 5.95 16.44 -17.43
C THR A 210 4.93 15.63 -18.25
N PRO A 211 3.73 16.18 -18.52
CA PRO A 211 2.73 15.50 -19.35
C PRO A 211 3.26 15.08 -20.73
N GLU A 212 4.11 15.90 -21.36
CA GLU A 212 4.73 15.57 -22.64
C GLU A 212 5.72 14.41 -22.52
N GLN A 213 6.47 14.34 -21.41
CA GLN A 213 7.38 13.22 -21.13
C GLN A 213 6.61 11.92 -20.88
N VAL A 214 5.50 11.98 -20.13
CA VAL A 214 4.62 10.83 -19.91
C VAL A 214 4.01 10.33 -21.22
N ALA A 215 3.52 11.24 -22.08
CA ALA A 215 2.97 10.87 -23.39
C ALA A 215 4.03 10.23 -24.32
N ALA A 216 5.31 10.56 -24.13
CA ALA A 216 6.42 9.99 -24.89
C ALA A 216 6.86 8.59 -24.39
N LEU A 217 6.38 8.14 -23.22
CA LEU A 217 6.66 6.80 -22.72
C LEU A 217 6.05 5.72 -23.63
N PRO A 218 6.66 4.52 -23.71
CA PRO A 218 6.01 3.36 -24.33
C PRO A 218 4.61 3.12 -23.75
N ALA A 219 3.67 2.64 -24.57
CA ALA A 219 2.31 2.34 -24.13
C ALA A 219 2.28 1.41 -22.89
N SER A 220 3.20 0.46 -22.81
CA SER A 220 3.33 -0.45 -21.65
C SER A 220 3.88 0.20 -20.37
N GLN A 221 4.20 1.49 -20.39
CA GLN A 221 4.75 2.26 -19.26
C GLN A 221 3.84 3.41 -18.83
N ARG A 222 2.64 3.49 -19.40
CA ARG A 222 1.63 4.49 -19.03
C ARG A 222 0.28 3.82 -18.87
N CYS A 223 -0.58 4.49 -18.13
CA CYS A 223 -1.99 4.23 -18.13
C CYS A 223 -2.69 5.34 -18.92
N GLY A 224 -3.46 4.99 -19.96
CA GLY A 224 -4.03 5.98 -20.90
C GLY A 224 -3.24 6.22 -22.18
#